data_AF-A0A1F8NEY7-F1
#
_entry.id   AF-A0A1F8NEY7-F1
#
_cell.length_a   1.000
_cell.length_b   1.000
_cell.length_c   1.000
_cell.angle_alpha   90.00
_cell.angle_beta   90.00
_cell.angle_gamma   90.00
#
_symmetry.space_group_name_H-M   'P 1'
#
loop_
_entity.id
_entity.type
_entity.pdbx_description
1 polymer ?
#
loop_
_entity_poly.entity_id
_entity_poly.type
_entity_poly.pdbx_seq_one_letter_code
_entity_poly.pdbx_strand_id
1 'polypeptide(L)'
;MFAVGKTHPRMAREGKTVAAMIDLYCRSHHRADTPCPECAELLAYAGECLEKCPFQEGKTICARCPVHCFKPAMREGIRDVMRFSGPRMLR
;
A
#
# COMPACT_ATOMS: atom_id res chain seq x y z
N MET A 1 -14.04 -1.85 -3.39
CA MET A 1 -13.67 -2.01 -4.81
C MET A 1 -12.75 -0.85 -5.17
N PHE A 2 -11.52 -1.10 -5.61
CA PHE A 2 -10.62 -0.05 -6.08
C PHE A 2 -11.24 0.59 -7.33
N ALA A 3 -11.49 1.89 -7.28
CA ALA A 3 -12.06 2.63 -8.40
C ALA A 3 -11.12 2.52 -9.61
N VAL A 4 -11.62 1.95 -10.70
CA VAL A 4 -10.91 1.87 -11.99
C VAL A 4 -11.09 3.19 -12.72
N GLY A 5 -10.48 4.26 -12.19
CA GLY A 5 -9.95 5.32 -13.06
C GLY A 5 -8.77 4.75 -13.84
N LYS A 6 -8.43 5.30 -15.02
CA LYS A 6 -7.32 4.84 -15.89
C LYS A 6 -5.97 4.82 -15.14
N THR A 7 -5.78 3.79 -14.33
CA THR A 7 -4.63 3.61 -13.47
C THR A 7 -3.61 2.82 -14.28
N HIS A 8 -2.42 3.39 -14.46
CA HIS A 8 -1.37 2.74 -15.22
C HIS A 8 -1.14 1.29 -14.72
N PRO A 9 -0.88 0.29 -15.58
CA PRO A 9 -0.72 -1.11 -15.14
C PRO A 9 0.31 -1.29 -14.02
N ARG A 10 1.35 -0.46 -13.99
CA ARG A 10 2.32 -0.41 -12.89
C ARG A 10 1.68 -0.04 -11.55
N MET A 11 0.88 1.03 -11.50
CA MET A 11 0.18 1.46 -10.28
C MET A 11 -0.86 0.43 -9.84
N ALA A 12 -1.54 -0.21 -10.80
CA ALA A 12 -2.47 -1.30 -10.49
C ALA A 12 -1.77 -2.50 -9.84
N ARG A 13 -0.55 -2.86 -10.31
CA ARG A 13 0.27 -3.91 -9.69
C ARG A 13 0.71 -3.51 -8.29
N GLU A 14 1.24 -2.30 -8.11
CA GLU A 14 1.65 -1.80 -6.79
C GLU A 14 0.47 -1.76 -5.81
N GLY A 15 -0.72 -1.33 -6.26
CA GLY A 15 -1.93 -1.33 -5.45
C GLY A 15 -2.33 -2.73 -4.98
N LYS A 16 -2.27 -3.73 -5.86
CA LYS A 16 -2.51 -5.14 -5.49
C LYS A 16 -1.49 -5.64 -4.47
N THR A 17 -0.21 -5.32 -4.66
CA THR A 17 0.85 -5.70 -3.72
C THR A 17 0.62 -5.08 -2.35
N VAL A 18 0.34 -3.78 -2.28
CA VAL A 18 0.05 -3.08 -1.01
C VAL A 18 -1.20 -3.65 -0.34
N ALA A 19 -2.26 -3.93 -1.10
CA ALA A 19 -3.47 -4.54 -0.58
C ALA A 19 -3.19 -5.91 0.08
N ALA A 20 -2.43 -6.77 -0.60
CA ALA A 20 -2.04 -8.07 -0.06
C ALA A 20 -1.15 -7.94 1.19
N MET A 21 -0.23 -6.96 1.21
CA MET A 21 0.60 -6.69 2.37
C MET A 21 -0.22 -6.25 3.59
N ILE A 22 -1.20 -5.36 3.38
CA ILE A 22 -2.07 -4.85 4.44
C ILE A 22 -2.99 -5.95 4.98
N ASP A 23 -3.58 -6.76 4.09
CA ASP A 23 -4.44 -7.89 4.49
C ASP A 23 -3.66 -8.90 5.35
N LEU A 24 -2.46 -9.29 4.90
CA LEU A 24 -1.57 -10.18 5.66
C LEU A 24 -1.19 -9.61 7.03
N TYR A 25 -0.86 -8.31 7.08
CA TYR A 25 -0.51 -7.62 8.32
C TYR A 25 -1.69 -7.60 9.29
N CYS A 26 -2.88 -7.23 8.80
CA CYS A 26 -4.10 -7.12 9.59
C CYS A 26 -4.51 -8.47 10.19
N ARG A 27 -4.50 -9.54 9.38
CA ARG A 27 -4.78 -10.90 9.86
C ARG A 27 -3.83 -11.32 10.98
N SER A 28 -2.57 -10.97 10.86
CA SER A 28 -1.53 -11.38 11.83
C SER A 28 -1.55 -10.57 13.12
N HIS A 29 -1.77 -9.25 13.05
CA HIS A 29 -1.66 -8.37 14.22
C HIS A 29 -3.02 -8.07 14.86
N HIS A 30 -4.04 -7.86 14.04
CA HIS A 30 -5.38 -7.45 14.48
C HIS A 30 -6.36 -8.62 14.53
N ARG A 31 -5.93 -9.82 14.09
CA ARG A 31 -6.72 -11.06 14.12
C ARG A 31 -8.09 -10.92 13.44
N ALA A 32 -8.14 -10.13 12.37
CA ALA A 32 -9.33 -9.90 11.56
C ALA A 32 -9.17 -10.57 10.19
N ASP A 33 -10.23 -11.22 9.70
CA ASP A 33 -10.22 -11.92 8.41
C ASP A 33 -10.18 -10.98 7.20
N THR A 34 -10.61 -9.74 7.41
CA THR A 34 -10.57 -8.65 6.45
C THR A 34 -9.85 -7.44 7.06
N PRO A 35 -9.39 -6.47 6.24
CA PRO A 35 -8.81 -5.24 6.76
C PRO A 35 -9.76 -4.56 7.76
N CYS A 36 -9.32 -4.43 9.01
CA CYS A 36 -10.03 -3.67 10.04
C CYS A 36 -10.12 -2.19 9.65
N PRO A 37 -10.92 -1.35 10.34
CA PRO A 37 -11.11 0.06 9.95
C PRO A 37 -9.80 0.83 9.74
N GLU A 38 -8.80 0.65 10.61
CA GLU A 38 -7.48 1.28 10.49
C GLU A 38 -6.72 0.79 9.24
N CYS A 39 -6.67 -0.52 9.01
CA CYS A 39 -6.01 -1.09 7.84
C CYS A 39 -6.74 -0.74 6.54
N ALA A 40 -8.07 -0.62 6.57
CA ALA A 40 -8.88 -0.19 5.46
C ALA A 40 -8.62 1.29 5.11
N GLU A 41 -8.48 2.16 6.12
CA GLU A 41 -8.09 3.56 5.93
C GLU A 41 -6.70 3.67 5.33
N LEU A 42 -5.73 2.91 5.85
CA LEU A 42 -4.37 2.85 5.31
C LEU A 42 -4.36 2.39 3.85
N LEU A 43 -5.18 1.39 3.52
CA LEU A 43 -5.31 0.87 2.16
C LEU A 43 -5.92 1.89 1.20
N ALA A 44 -7.00 2.57 1.61
CA ALA A 44 -7.63 3.62 0.83
C ALA A 44 -6.63 4.77 0.56
N TYR A 45 -5.92 5.21 1.60
CA TYR A 45 -4.92 6.28 1.48
C TYR A 45 -3.75 5.91 0.58
N ALA A 46 -3.24 4.68 0.68
CA ALA A 46 -2.20 4.19 -0.22
C ALA A 46 -2.70 4.15 -1.68
N GLY A 47 -3.96 3.76 -1.90
CA GLY A 47 -4.61 3.79 -3.20
C GLY A 47 -4.63 5.20 -3.81
N GLU A 48 -5.07 6.20 -3.05
CA GLU A 48 -5.08 7.59 -3.51
C GLU A 48 -3.68 8.11 -3.86
N CYS A 49 -2.66 7.72 -3.07
CA CYS A 49 -1.28 8.13 -3.34
C CYS A 49 -0.74 7.54 -4.65
N LEU A 50 -1.15 6.32 -5.00
CA LEU A 50 -0.77 5.67 -6.25
C LEU A 50 -1.51 6.28 -7.44
N GLU A 51 -2.80 6.57 -7.30
CA GLU A 51 -3.59 7.24 -8.32
C GLU A 51 -2.99 8.62 -8.68
N LYS A 52 -2.62 9.39 -7.65
CA LYS A 52 -2.06 10.74 -7.79
C LYS A 52 -0.54 10.74 -8.03
N CYS A 53 0.09 9.58 -8.27
CA CYS A 53 1.54 9.52 -8.40
C CYS A 53 2.03 10.28 -9.65
N PRO A 54 2.96 11.25 -9.53
CA PRO A 54 3.43 11.99 -10.70
C PRO A 54 4.34 11.16 -11.61
N PHE A 55 4.91 10.07 -11.11
CA PHE A 55 5.87 9.26 -11.84
C PHE A 55 5.25 8.11 -12.62
N GLN A 56 4.05 7.64 -12.23
CA GLN A 56 3.32 6.55 -12.89
C GLN A 56 4.25 5.38 -13.31
N GLU A 57 4.45 5.17 -14.61
CA GLU A 57 5.35 4.13 -15.15
C GLU A 57 6.80 4.27 -14.68
N GLY A 58 7.30 5.50 -14.50
CA GLY A 58 8.64 5.80 -14.00
C GLY A 58 8.79 5.72 -12.48
N LYS A 59 7.73 5.37 -11.73
CA LYS A 59 7.77 5.30 -10.27
C LYS A 59 8.77 4.25 -9.78
N THR A 60 9.76 4.62 -8.99
CA THR A 60 10.65 3.66 -8.30
C THR A 60 9.96 3.04 -7.06
N ILE A 61 10.61 2.09 -6.40
CA ILE A 61 10.10 1.57 -5.11
C ILE A 61 9.93 2.70 -4.09
N CYS A 62 8.92 2.58 -3.21
CA CYS A 62 8.61 3.63 -2.22
C CYS A 62 9.82 4.08 -1.38
N ALA A 63 10.71 3.15 -1.01
CA ALA A 63 11.92 3.44 -0.24
C ALA A 63 12.96 4.31 -0.98
N ARG A 64 12.91 4.36 -2.31
CA ARG A 64 13.80 5.16 -3.17
C ARG A 64 13.03 6.21 -3.97
N CYS A 65 11.80 6.50 -3.58
CA CYS A 65 10.98 7.49 -4.28
C CYS A 65 11.52 8.90 -3.95
N PRO A 66 11.74 9.76 -4.95
CA PRO A 66 12.27 11.11 -4.72
C PRO A 66 11.26 12.04 -4.04
N VAL A 67 9.99 11.63 -3.94
CA VAL A 67 8.94 12.37 -3.23
C VAL A 67 8.37 11.53 -2.10
N HIS A 68 8.01 12.19 -1.01
CA HIS A 68 7.34 11.55 0.11
C HIS A 68 5.84 11.81 0.05
N CYS A 69 5.10 10.92 -0.59
CA CYS A 69 3.64 11.05 -0.77
C CYS A 69 2.83 10.76 0.50
N PHE A 70 3.36 9.96 1.44
CA PHE A 70 2.68 9.63 2.69
C PHE A 70 2.84 10.74 3.74
N LYS A 71 1.73 11.17 4.34
CA LYS A 71 1.71 11.96 5.58
C LYS A 71 2.46 11.22 6.70
N PRO A 72 3.10 11.91 7.66
CA PRO A 72 3.92 11.29 8.70
C PRO A 72 3.24 10.12 9.43
N ALA A 73 2.00 10.31 9.92
CA ALA A 73 1.25 9.26 10.63
C ALA A 73 0.99 8.01 9.74
N MET A 74 0.52 8.21 8.51
CA MET A 74 0.26 7.10 7.57
C MET A 74 1.55 6.41 7.12
N ARG A 75 2.67 7.16 7.10
CA ARG A 75 3.98 6.66 6.69
C ARG A 75 4.52 5.64 7.68
N GLU A 76 4.25 5.80 8.96
CA GLU A 76 4.65 4.83 9.99
C GLU A 76 3.88 3.53 9.81
N GLY A 77 2.55 3.60 9.72
CA GLY A 77 1.71 2.41 9.48
C GLY A 77 2.11 1.63 8.22
N ILE A 78 2.32 2.30 7.08
CA ILE A 78 2.72 1.59 5.85
C ILE A 78 4.12 0.98 5.95
N ARG A 79 5.05 1.59 6.70
CA ARG A 79 6.39 1.02 6.90
C ARG A 79 6.32 -0.26 7.74
N ASP A 80 5.48 -0.29 8.76
CA ASP A 80 5.33 -1.48 9.61
C ASP A 80 4.69 -2.62 8.82
N VAL A 81 3.66 -2.32 8.03
CA VAL A 81 3.08 -3.26 7.06
C VAL A 81 4.15 -3.79 6.10
N MET A 82 4.91 -2.91 5.43
CA MET A 82 5.93 -3.32 4.46
C MET A 82 7.04 -4.17 5.12
N ARG A 83 7.51 -3.78 6.30
CA ARG A 83 8.56 -4.49 7.06
C ARG A 83 8.09 -5.89 7.46
N PHE A 84 6.85 -6.02 7.89
CA PHE A 84 6.30 -7.31 8.29
C PHE A 84 5.98 -8.19 7.07
N SER A 85 5.24 -7.65 6.10
CA SER A 85 4.65 -8.44 5.02
C SER A 85 5.65 -8.74 3.90
N GLY A 86 6.60 -7.85 3.61
CA GLY A 86 7.56 -8.00 2.50
C GLY A 86 8.29 -9.35 2.46
N PRO A 87 9.03 -9.72 3.52
CA PRO A 87 9.72 -11.01 3.58
C PRO A 87 8.79 -12.24 3.57
N ARG A 88 7.51 -12.06 3.92
CA ARG A 88 6.52 -13.14 4.01
C ARG A 88 5.82 -13.40 2.68
N MET A 89 5.83 -12.45 1.76
CA MET A 89 5.25 -12.61 0.42
C MET A 89 6.13 -13.44 -0.53
N LEU A 90 7.40 -13.67 -0.18
CA LEU A 90 8.38 -14.40 -1.00
C LEU A 90 8.68 -15.81 -0.47
N ARG A 91 8.00 -16.22 0.61
CA ARG A 91 8.13 -17.57 1.17
C ARG A 91 7.24 -18.55 0.44
#